data_AF-A0A117SSG3-F1
#
_entry.id   AF-A0A117SSG3-F1
#
_cell.length_a   1.000
_cell.length_b   1.000
_cell.length_c   1.000
_cell.angle_alpha   90.00
_cell.angle_beta   90.00
_cell.angle_gamma   90.00
#
_symmetry.space_group_name_H-M   'P 1'
#
loop_
_entity.id
_entity.type
_entity.pdbx_description
1 polymer ?
#
loop_
_entity_poly.entity_id
_entity_poly.type
_entity_poly.pdbx_seq_one_letter_code
_entity_poly.pdbx_strand_id
1 'polypeptide(L)'
;MDSGDILRFYRSLEASLRFLIAFKFRRLFGETFEEMAEREPWRLYRALREALGEHNADMVLNMFREWLVRKGEVVDLRTLRAMLSDERAWAKMVRS
;
A
#
# COMPACT_ATOMS: atom_id res chain seq x y z
N MET A 1 -4.62 -10.05 6.01
CA MET A 1 -4.46 -8.94 5.04
C MET A 1 -3.97 -9.49 3.71
N ASP A 2 -4.63 -9.14 2.61
CA ASP A 2 -4.30 -9.57 1.23
C ASP A 2 -4.31 -8.39 0.24
N SER A 3 -4.08 -8.66 -1.05
CA SER A 3 -4.20 -7.64 -2.11
C SER A 3 -5.60 -7.00 -2.15
N GLY A 4 -6.65 -7.75 -1.80
CA GLY A 4 -8.02 -7.25 -1.72
C GLY A 4 -8.19 -6.17 -0.65
N ASP A 5 -7.53 -6.30 0.49
CA ASP A 5 -7.51 -5.25 1.53
C ASP A 5 -6.82 -3.99 1.06
N ILE A 6 -5.70 -4.12 0.34
CA ILE A 6 -4.96 -2.97 -0.23
C ILE A 6 -5.85 -2.22 -1.23
N LEU A 7 -6.53 -2.94 -2.12
CA LEU A 7 -7.42 -2.34 -3.11
C LEU A 7 -8.64 -1.67 -2.46
N ARG A 8 -9.23 -2.29 -1.43
CA ARG A 8 -10.34 -1.69 -0.67
C ARG A 8 -9.90 -0.43 0.08
N PHE A 9 -8.73 -0.46 0.71
CA PHE A 9 -8.13 0.73 1.32
C PHE A 9 -7.93 1.83 0.29
N TYR A 10 -7.30 1.54 -0.85
CA TYR A 10 -7.05 2.52 -1.89
C TYR A 10 -8.34 3.16 -2.42
N ARG A 11 -9.40 2.35 -2.61
CA ARG A 11 -10.73 2.83 -3.00
C ARG A 11 -11.43 3.64 -1.91
N SER A 12 -11.07 3.46 -0.64
CA SER A 12 -11.63 4.24 0.47
C SER A 12 -10.98 5.61 0.66
N LEU A 13 -9.85 5.88 -0.01
CA LEU A 13 -9.19 7.18 0.05
C LEU A 13 -10.07 8.28 -0.59
N GLU A 14 -9.93 9.48 -0.04
CA GLU A 14 -10.47 10.70 -0.64
C GLU A 14 -10.03 10.83 -2.10
N ALA A 15 -10.96 11.28 -2.95
CA ALA A 15 -10.76 11.28 -4.39
C ALA A 15 -9.50 12.05 -4.81
N SER A 16 -9.20 13.18 -4.16
CA SER A 16 -8.01 14.00 -4.41
C SER A 16 -6.71 13.23 -4.19
N LEU A 17 -6.57 12.55 -3.05
CA LEU A 17 -5.39 11.74 -2.74
C LEU A 17 -5.28 10.54 -3.69
N ARG A 18 -6.40 9.88 -3.97
CA ARG A 18 -6.44 8.75 -4.90
C ARG A 18 -5.97 9.15 -6.30
N PHE A 19 -6.46 10.28 -6.83
CA PHE A 19 -6.04 10.81 -8.12
C PHE A 19 -4.57 11.22 -8.14
N LEU A 20 -4.06 11.84 -7.07
CA LEU A 20 -2.64 12.16 -6.96
C LEU A 20 -1.77 10.90 -7.07
N ILE A 21 -2.12 9.85 -6.31
CA ILE A 21 -1.39 8.56 -6.35
C ILE A 21 -1.48 7.95 -7.74
N ALA A 22 -2.68 7.89 -8.35
CA ALA A 22 -2.88 7.33 -9.68
C ALA A 22 -2.03 8.04 -10.74
N PHE A 23 -2.04 9.39 -10.73
CA PHE A 23 -1.23 10.19 -11.65
C PHE A 23 0.27 9.92 -11.47
N LYS A 24 0.75 9.90 -10.22
CA LYS A 24 2.17 9.65 -9.94
C LYS A 24 2.61 8.25 -10.35
N PHE A 25 1.79 7.23 -10.08
CA PHE A 25 2.09 5.86 -10.45
C PHE A 25 2.15 5.70 -11.97
N ARG A 26 1.14 6.19 -12.69
CA ARG A 26 1.15 6.18 -14.16
C ARG A 26 2.36 6.90 -14.73
N ARG A 27 2.73 8.06 -14.17
CA ARG A 27 3.87 8.87 -14.64
C ARG A 27 5.23 8.21 -14.40
N LEU A 28 5.43 7.56 -13.26
CA LEU A 28 6.75 7.04 -12.85
C LEU A 28 6.97 5.58 -13.26
N PHE A 29 5.92 4.76 -13.21
CA PHE A 29 6.03 3.31 -13.38
C PHE A 29 5.33 2.80 -14.64
N GLY A 30 4.51 3.63 -15.31
CA GLY A 30 3.71 3.21 -16.47
C GLY A 30 2.46 2.39 -16.11
N GLU A 31 2.28 2.02 -14.84
CA GLU A 31 1.17 1.23 -14.31
C GLU A 31 0.37 1.98 -13.23
N THR A 32 -0.81 1.49 -12.87
CA THR A 32 -1.59 2.03 -11.75
C THR A 32 -1.16 1.47 -10.40
N PHE A 33 -1.65 2.09 -9.32
CA PHE A 33 -1.52 1.54 -7.98
C PHE A 33 -2.16 0.16 -7.88
N GLU A 34 -3.35 -0.02 -8.48
CA GLU A 34 -4.07 -1.29 -8.46
C GLU A 34 -3.34 -2.40 -9.22
N GLU A 35 -2.82 -2.11 -10.43
CA GLU A 35 -2.04 -3.07 -11.23
C GLU A 35 -0.83 -3.59 -10.42
N MET A 36 -0.11 -2.69 -9.74
CA MET A 36 1.01 -3.07 -8.86
C MET A 36 0.55 -3.81 -7.60
N ALA A 37 -0.56 -3.40 -6.98
CA ALA A 37 -1.11 -4.06 -5.79
C ALA A 37 -1.58 -5.50 -6.05
N GLU A 38 -2.03 -5.79 -7.27
CA GLU A 38 -2.44 -7.12 -7.69
C GLU A 38 -1.24 -7.99 -8.04
N ARG A 39 -0.24 -7.44 -8.74
CA ARG A 39 0.91 -8.22 -9.24
C ARG A 39 2.04 -8.37 -8.24
N GLU A 40 2.43 -7.26 -7.61
CA GLU A 40 3.62 -7.17 -6.76
C GLU A 40 3.38 -6.26 -5.52
N PRO A 41 2.45 -6.63 -4.62
CA PRO A 41 2.10 -5.83 -3.44
C PRO A 41 3.31 -5.45 -2.56
N TRP A 42 4.33 -6.31 -2.51
CA TRP A 42 5.60 -6.07 -1.80
C TRP A 42 6.46 -4.94 -2.39
N ARG A 43 6.08 -4.36 -3.53
CA ARG A 43 6.75 -3.17 -4.10
C ARG A 43 6.07 -1.86 -3.71
N LEU A 44 4.84 -1.91 -3.17
CA LEU A 44 4.00 -0.72 -3.01
C LEU A 44 4.59 0.34 -2.08
N TYR A 45 5.19 -0.03 -0.96
CA TYR A 45 5.76 0.97 -0.05
C TYR A 45 6.94 1.69 -0.70
N ARG A 46 7.80 0.96 -1.42
CA ARG A 46 8.89 1.56 -2.19
C ARG A 46 8.37 2.47 -3.30
N ALA A 47 7.36 2.03 -4.05
CA ALA A 47 6.74 2.82 -5.09
C ALA A 47 6.08 4.10 -4.55
N LEU A 48 5.42 4.03 -3.40
CA LEU A 48 4.86 5.19 -2.70
C LEU A 48 5.94 6.18 -2.28
N ARG A 49 7.09 5.71 -1.75
CA ARG A 49 8.22 6.58 -1.38
C ARG A 49 8.76 7.34 -2.59
N GLU A 50 8.90 6.66 -3.72
CA GLU A 50 9.37 7.28 -4.95
C GLU A 50 8.34 8.26 -5.56
N ALA A 51 7.05 7.91 -5.47
CA ALA A 51 5.96 8.72 -5.99
C ALA A 51 5.66 9.99 -5.19
N LEU A 52 5.69 9.89 -3.86
CA LEU A 52 5.17 10.89 -2.94
C LEU A 52 6.23 11.50 -2.02
N GLY A 53 7.43 10.90 -1.95
CA GLY A 53 8.42 11.18 -0.91
C GLY A 53 8.20 10.34 0.35
N GLU A 54 9.26 10.22 1.16
CA GLU A 54 9.29 9.32 2.32
C GLU A 54 8.21 9.63 3.37
N HIS A 55 8.07 10.90 3.74
CA HIS A 55 7.09 11.31 4.74
C HIS A 55 5.65 10.98 4.32
N ASN A 56 5.30 11.26 3.06
CA ASN A 56 3.95 11.01 2.55
C ASN A 56 3.67 9.51 2.38
N ALA A 57 4.67 8.72 2.00
CA ALA A 57 4.55 7.27 1.94
C ALA A 57 4.28 6.68 3.34
N ASP A 58 4.95 7.21 4.37
CA ASP A 58 4.73 6.82 5.76
C ASP A 58 3.34 7.19 6.25
N MET A 59 2.84 8.37 5.86
CA MET A 59 1.45 8.76 6.14
C MET A 59 0.45 7.81 5.48
N VAL A 60 0.61 7.48 4.19
CA VAL A 60 -0.28 6.53 3.49
C VAL A 60 -0.24 5.16 4.16
N LEU A 61 0.94 4.71 4.58
CA LEU A 61 1.10 3.45 5.31
C LEU A 61 0.39 3.48 6.67
N ASN A 62 0.48 4.58 7.41
CA ASN A 62 -0.23 4.73 8.68
C ASN A 62 -1.75 4.80 8.48
N MET A 63 -2.23 5.49 7.44
CA MET A 63 -3.65 5.48 7.07
C MET A 63 -4.14 4.07 6.76
N PHE A 64 -3.32 3.26 6.06
CA PHE A 64 -3.67 1.87 5.78
C PHE A 64 -3.73 1.04 7.06
N ARG A 65 -2.76 1.22 7.96
CA ARG A 65 -2.78 0.56 9.28
C ARG A 65 -4.04 0.92 10.06
N GLU A 66 -4.39 2.20 10.15
CA GLU A 66 -5.61 2.64 10.85
C GLU A 66 -6.87 2.07 10.20
N TRP A 67 -6.92 2.00 8.87
CA TRP A 67 -8.01 1.36 8.14
C TRP A 67 -8.15 -0.13 8.49
N LEU A 68 -7.05 -0.87 8.59
CA LEU A 68 -7.04 -2.27 9.01
C LEU A 68 -7.52 -2.42 10.47
N VAL A 69 -7.04 -1.57 11.38
CA VAL A 69 -7.47 -1.57 12.79
C VAL A 69 -8.98 -1.34 12.93
N ARG A 70 -9.56 -0.42 12.13
CA ARG A 70 -11.03 -0.20 12.11
C ARG A 70 -11.82 -1.42 11.62
N LYS A 71 -11.19 -2.34 10.90
CA LYS A 71 -11.79 -3.62 10.49
C LYS A 71 -11.61 -4.74 11.53
N GLY A 72 -10.92 -4.48 12.64
CA GLY A 72 -10.61 -5.49 13.67
C GLY A 72 -9.28 -6.23 13.44
N GLU A 73 -8.48 -5.83 12.45
CA GLU A 73 -7.16 -6.41 12.20
C GLU A 73 -6.11 -5.79 13.12
N VAL A 74 -5.22 -6.61 13.67
CA VAL A 74 -4.11 -6.14 14.52
C VAL A 74 -2.79 -6.30 13.75
N VAL A 75 -2.32 -5.20 13.18
CA VAL A 75 -1.01 -5.13 12.52
C VAL A 75 -0.25 -3.88 12.99
N ASP A 76 1.02 -4.06 13.33
CA ASP A 76 1.91 -2.94 13.63
C ASP A 76 2.50 -2.33 12.35
N LEU A 77 2.93 -1.07 12.44
CA LEU A 77 3.42 -0.32 11.28
C LEU A 77 4.72 -0.90 10.69
N ARG A 78 5.57 -1.51 11.53
CA ARG A 78 6.84 -2.12 11.10
C ARG A 78 6.57 -3.38 10.28
N THR A 79 5.67 -4.23 10.75
CA THR A 79 5.22 -5.42 10.03
C THR A 79 4.59 -5.03 8.70
N LEU A 80 3.69 -4.03 8.69
CA LEU A 80 3.05 -3.55 7.47
C LEU A 80 4.07 -3.00 6.46
N ARG A 81 5.05 -2.22 6.93
CA ARG A 81 6.16 -1.72 6.09
C ARG A 81 6.93 -2.88 5.47
N ALA A 82 7.32 -3.88 6.27
CA ALA A 82 8.08 -5.02 5.79
C ALA A 82 7.31 -5.80 4.71
N MET A 83 6.03 -6.09 4.95
CA MET A 83 5.17 -6.77 3.97
C MET A 83 5.08 -6.04 2.63
N LEU A 84 4.99 -4.71 2.66
CA LEU A 84 4.89 -3.89 1.45
C LEU A 84 6.25 -3.48 0.87
N SER A 85 7.35 -4.05 1.36
CA SER A 85 8.72 -3.79 0.90
C SER A 85 9.51 -5.05 0.52
N ASP A 86 9.07 -6.24 0.93
CA ASP A 86 9.81 -7.49 0.78
C ASP A 86 8.87 -8.64 0.41
N GLU A 87 9.18 -9.32 -0.70
CA GLU A 87 8.36 -10.41 -1.25
C GLU A 87 8.27 -11.60 -0.30
N ARG A 88 9.33 -11.91 0.45
CA ARG A 88 9.35 -13.03 1.39
C ARG A 88 8.49 -12.72 2.61
N ALA A 89 8.54 -11.48 3.11
CA ALA A 89 7.68 -11.00 4.18
C ALA A 89 6.21 -11.05 3.78
N TRP A 90 5.89 -10.61 2.55
CA TRP A 90 4.55 -10.76 1.98
C TRP A 90 4.10 -12.22 1.93
N ALA A 91 4.90 -13.09 1.31
CA ALA A 91 4.56 -14.51 1.12
C ALA A 91 4.37 -15.26 2.46
N LYS A 92 5.12 -14.91 3.50
CA LYS A 92 4.99 -15.52 4.84
C LYS A 92 3.64 -15.19 5.48
N MET A 93 3.17 -13.97 5.33
CA MET A 93 1.96 -13.45 6.00
C MET A 93 0.67 -13.80 5.27
N VAL A 94 0.70 -14.00 3.95
CA VAL A 94 -0.48 -14.48 3.20
C VAL A 94 -0.75 -15.98 3.45
N ARG A 95 0.26 -16.72 3.91
CA ARG A 95 0.17 -18.16 4.19
C ARG A 95 -0.18 -18.49 5.65
N SER A 96 -0.13 -17.51 6.55
CA SER A 96 -0.46 -17.64 7.98
C SER A 96 -1.93 -17.35 8.22
#